data_AF-M0ZZN9-F1
#
_entry.id   AF-M0ZZN9-F1
#
_cell.length_a   1.000
_cell.length_b   1.000
_cell.length_c   1.000
_cell.angle_alpha   90.00
_cell.angle_beta   90.00
_cell.angle_gamma   90.00
#
_symmetry.space_group_name_H-M   'P 1'
#
loop_
_entity.id
_entity.type
_entity.pdbx_description
1 polymer ?
#
loop_
_entity_poly.entity_id
_entity_poly.type
_entity_poly.pdbx_seq_one_letter_code
_entity_poly.pdbx_strand_id
1 'polypeptide(L)'
;MTKSELNKLCMELGEGCPLLRDIVLSHCRQITDVGLSYIANRCTLLETSHMVYCPGITAAGVATVITSCTNIKKVLVKKWKVSPRT
;
A
#
# COMPACT_ATOMS: atom_id res chain seq x y z
N MET A 1 7.14 15.59 9.32
CA MET A 1 6.46 14.28 9.28
C MET A 1 7.50 13.17 9.16
N THR A 2 7.62 12.37 10.21
CA THR A 2 8.45 11.17 10.25
C THR A 2 7.70 9.98 9.63
N LYS A 3 8.41 8.97 9.13
CA LYS A 3 7.79 7.75 8.57
C LYS A 3 6.77 7.10 9.51
N SER A 4 6.99 7.22 10.83
CA SER A 4 6.12 6.68 11.87
C SER A 4 4.74 7.35 11.89
N GLU A 5 4.68 8.67 11.69
CA GLU A 5 3.42 9.44 11.71
C GLU A 5 2.51 9.09 10.52
N LEU A 6 3.09 8.84 9.33
CA LEU A 6 2.32 8.48 8.14
C LEU A 6 1.84 7.01 8.15
N ASN A 7 2.53 6.11 8.85
CA ASN A 7 2.03 4.75 9.07
C ASN A 7 0.84 4.73 10.05
N LYS A 8 0.74 5.69 10.99
CA LYS A 8 -0.44 5.81 11.87
C LYS A 8 -1.71 6.11 11.08
N LEU A 9 -1.64 6.97 10.06
CA LEU A 9 -2.76 7.23 9.16
C LEU A 9 -3.25 5.93 8.48
N CYS A 10 -2.33 5.02 8.11
CA CYS A 10 -2.70 3.74 7.53
C CYS A 10 -3.43 2.83 8.53
N MET A 11 -3.09 2.91 9.81
CA MET A 11 -3.80 2.22 10.89
C MET A 11 -5.21 2.78 11.07
N GLU A 12 -5.35 4.10 11.18
CA GLU A 12 -6.65 4.77 11.31
C GLU A 12 -7.55 4.49 10.10
N LEU A 13 -7.01 4.49 8.89
CA LEU A 13 -7.74 4.10 7.67
C LEU A 13 -8.17 2.64 7.71
N GLY A 14 -7.30 1.73 8.14
CA GLY A 14 -7.63 0.32 8.29
C GLY A 14 -8.79 0.10 9.26
N GLU A 15 -8.76 0.77 10.41
CA GLU A 15 -9.80 0.64 11.44
C GLU A 15 -11.10 1.36 11.06
N GLY A 16 -11.02 2.53 10.43
CA GLY A 16 -12.18 3.33 10.05
C GLY A 16 -12.89 2.87 8.77
N CYS A 17 -12.21 2.12 7.90
CA CYS A 17 -12.72 1.71 6.59
C CYS A 17 -12.59 0.19 6.33
N PRO A 18 -13.23 -0.69 7.14
CA PRO A 18 -13.12 -2.15 6.96
C PRO A 18 -13.72 -2.65 5.64
N LEU A 19 -14.60 -1.87 5.02
CA LEU A 19 -15.25 -2.18 3.74
C LEU A 19 -14.51 -1.64 2.51
N LEU A 20 -13.29 -1.11 2.68
CA LEU A 20 -12.50 -0.55 1.59
C LEU A 20 -12.21 -1.62 0.53
N ARG A 21 -12.59 -1.32 -0.73
CA ARG A 21 -12.35 -2.18 -1.88
C ARG A 21 -11.19 -1.71 -2.76
N ASP A 22 -10.97 -0.40 -2.82
CA ASP A 22 -10.00 0.18 -3.73
C ASP A 22 -9.09 1.14 -2.98
N ILE A 23 -7.78 1.00 -3.17
CA ILE A 23 -6.80 1.93 -2.60
C ILE A 23 -5.76 2.36 -3.62
N VAL A 24 -5.45 3.66 -3.63
CA VAL A 24 -4.42 4.25 -4.45
C VAL A 24 -3.43 5.01 -3.57
N LEU A 25 -2.22 4.48 -3.47
CA LEU A 25 -1.07 5.10 -2.84
C LEU A 25 -0.15 5.64 -3.93
N SER A 26 -0.12 6.96 -4.10
CA SER A 26 0.69 7.63 -5.12
C SER A 26 1.67 8.60 -4.50
N HIS A 27 2.96 8.48 -4.85
CA HIS A 27 4.05 9.30 -4.33
C HIS A 27 4.19 9.27 -2.79
N CYS A 28 3.65 8.25 -2.12
CA CYS A 28 3.72 8.09 -0.68
C CYS A 28 5.12 7.58 -0.26
N ARG A 29 6.11 8.48 -0.24
CA ARG A 29 7.52 8.13 0.05
C ARG A 29 7.78 7.65 1.47
N GLN A 30 6.89 7.98 2.39
CA GLN A 30 7.04 7.68 3.81
C GLN A 30 6.22 6.46 4.26
N ILE A 31 5.25 6.01 3.46
CA ILE A 31 4.53 4.76 3.73
C ILE A 31 5.46 3.59 3.44
N THR A 32 5.52 2.66 4.38
CA THR A 32 6.32 1.45 4.28
C THR A 32 5.45 0.20 4.25
N ASP A 33 6.07 -0.97 4.08
CA ASP A 33 5.41 -2.27 4.22
C ASP A 33 4.60 -2.39 5.52
N VAL A 34 5.05 -1.75 6.61
CA VAL A 34 4.33 -1.70 7.89
C VAL A 34 3.03 -0.91 7.79
N GLY A 35 3.03 0.25 7.13
CA GLY A 35 1.80 1.02 6.91
C GLY A 35 0.82 0.23 6.04
N LEU A 36 1.33 -0.40 4.99
CA LEU A 36 0.53 -1.21 4.09
C LEU A 36 -0.07 -2.44 4.78
N SER A 37 0.63 -3.08 5.72
CA SER A 37 0.12 -4.23 6.45
C SER A 37 -1.04 -3.86 7.38
N TYR A 38 -1.06 -2.65 7.97
CA TYR A 38 -2.21 -2.19 8.75
C TYR A 38 -3.48 -2.14 7.92
N ILE A 39 -3.38 -1.65 6.67
CA ILE A 39 -4.50 -1.62 5.73
C ILE A 39 -4.89 -3.05 5.34
N ALA A 40 -3.92 -3.86 4.89
CA ALA A 40 -4.19 -5.21 4.41
C ALA A 40 -4.84 -6.13 5.47
N ASN A 41 -4.48 -5.94 6.75
CA ASN A 41 -4.99 -6.76 7.85
C ASN A 41 -6.37 -6.34 8.36
N ARG A 42 -6.89 -5.18 7.94
CA ARG A 42 -8.21 -4.67 8.37
C ARG A 42 -9.19 -4.55 7.20
N CYS A 43 -8.70 -4.15 6.04
CA CYS A 43 -9.45 -4.04 4.80
C CYS A 43 -9.33 -5.33 3.98
N THR A 44 -9.83 -6.45 4.49
CA THR A 44 -9.71 -7.77 3.81
C THR A 44 -10.60 -7.90 2.57
N LEU A 45 -11.53 -6.94 2.36
CA LEU A 45 -12.37 -6.83 1.18
C LEU A 45 -11.72 -6.06 0.02
N LEU A 46 -10.43 -5.74 0.12
CA LEU A 46 -9.71 -5.04 -0.93
C LEU A 46 -9.71 -5.84 -2.23
N GLU A 47 -10.16 -5.22 -3.30
CA GLU A 47 -10.19 -5.75 -4.67
C GLU A 47 -9.08 -5.14 -5.53
N THR A 48 -8.76 -3.85 -5.35
CA THR A 48 -7.69 -3.19 -6.09
C THR A 48 -6.74 -2.41 -5.20
N SER A 49 -5.45 -2.52 -5.51
CA SER A 49 -4.38 -1.79 -4.83
C SER A 49 -3.37 -1.24 -5.82
N HIS A 50 -3.26 0.08 -5.88
CA HIS A 50 -2.28 0.78 -6.71
C HIS A 50 -1.20 1.42 -5.83
N MET A 51 0.05 1.05 -6.07
CA MET A 51 1.23 1.56 -5.37
C MET A 51 2.16 2.18 -6.41
N VAL A 52 2.05 3.50 -6.57
CA VAL A 52 2.71 4.24 -7.64
C VAL A 52 3.73 5.19 -7.04
N TYR A 53 5.01 4.98 -7.35
CA TYR A 53 6.12 5.78 -6.83
C TYR A 53 6.20 5.82 -5.29
N CYS A 54 5.92 4.68 -4.64
CA CYS A 54 6.03 4.47 -3.20
C CYS A 54 7.31 3.67 -2.87
N PRO A 55 8.48 4.30 -2.74
CA PRO A 55 9.76 3.60 -2.55
C PRO A 55 9.87 2.82 -1.23
N GLY A 56 9.08 3.17 -0.22
CA GLY A 56 9.05 2.46 1.06
C GLY A 56 8.28 1.14 1.03
N ILE A 57 7.53 0.88 -0.06
CA ILE A 57 6.80 -0.36 -0.26
C ILE A 57 7.64 -1.30 -1.12
N THR A 58 7.92 -2.48 -0.59
CA THR A 58 8.73 -3.52 -1.21
C THR A 58 7.88 -4.69 -1.66
N ALA A 59 8.51 -5.71 -2.27
CA ALA A 59 7.83 -6.94 -2.63
C ALA A 59 7.21 -7.64 -1.40
N ALA A 60 7.79 -7.47 -0.21
CA ALA A 60 7.26 -8.04 1.02
C ALA A 60 5.91 -7.42 1.41
N GLY A 61 5.79 -6.09 1.39
CA GLY A 61 4.51 -5.43 1.67
C GLY A 61 3.44 -5.76 0.62
N VAL A 62 3.82 -5.86 -0.65
CA VAL A 62 2.91 -6.30 -1.72
C VAL A 62 2.44 -7.74 -1.48
N ALA A 63 3.34 -8.63 -1.08
CA ALA A 63 2.98 -10.00 -0.72
C ALA A 63 1.98 -10.01 0.44
N THR A 64 2.17 -9.17 1.47
CA THR A 64 1.20 -9.03 2.57
C THR A 64 -0.21 -8.66 2.08
N VAL A 65 -0.33 -7.73 1.13
CA VAL A 65 -1.64 -7.39 0.54
C VAL A 65 -2.26 -8.61 -0.14
N ILE A 66 -1.48 -9.34 -0.93
CA ILE A 66 -1.97 -10.51 -1.67
C ILE A 66 -2.38 -11.65 -0.71
N THR A 67 -1.65 -11.84 0.38
CA THR A 67 -1.95 -12.91 1.35
C THR A 67 -3.09 -12.56 2.29
N SER A 68 -3.24 -11.29 2.68
CA SER A 68 -4.26 -10.86 3.65
C SER A 68 -5.60 -10.53 2.99
N CYS A 69 -5.61 -10.01 1.75
CA CYS A 69 -6.83 -9.61 1.03
C CYS A 69 -7.23 -10.69 0.01
N THR A 70 -8.08 -11.64 0.41
CA THR A 70 -8.49 -12.77 -0.44
C THR A 70 -9.34 -12.38 -1.65
N ASN A 71 -9.92 -11.17 -1.64
CA ASN A 71 -10.73 -10.63 -2.75
C ASN A 71 -9.92 -9.83 -3.77
N ILE A 72 -8.59 -9.77 -3.64
CA ILE A 72 -7.74 -8.95 -4.49
C ILE A 72 -7.80 -9.45 -5.94
N LYS A 73 -8.18 -8.55 -6.86
CA LYS A 73 -8.27 -8.80 -8.30
C LYS A 73 -7.16 -8.11 -9.06
N LYS A 74 -6.69 -6.97 -8.57
CA LYS A 74 -5.71 -6.14 -9.27
C LYS A 74 -4.72 -5.50 -8.31
N VAL A 75 -3.45 -5.78 -8.54
CA VAL A 75 -2.33 -5.10 -7.87
C VAL A 75 -1.46 -4.44 -8.92
N LEU A 76 -1.31 -3.11 -8.81
CA LEU A 76 -0.45 -2.33 -9.69
C LEU A 76 0.71 -1.75 -8.88
N VAL A 77 1.94 -2.10 -9.25
CA VAL A 77 3.14 -1.50 -8.68
C VAL A 77 3.90 -0.76 -9.78
N LYS A 78 4.03 0.57 -9.64
CA LYS A 78 4.85 1.39 -10.55
C LYS A 78 6.02 1.99 -9.79
N LYS A 79 7.24 1.71 -10.26
CA LYS A 79 8.48 2.32 -9.76
C LYS A 79 8.99 3.37 -10.74
N TRP A 80 9.85 4.27 -10.25
CA TRP A 80 10.57 5.23 -11.09
C TRP A 80 11.38 4.45 -12.14
N LYS A 81 11.07 4.67 -13.42
CA LYS A 81 12.00 4.36 -14.51
C LYS A 81 12.85 5.60 -14.70
N VAL A 82 14.07 5.60 -14.17
CA VAL A 82 15.09 6.53 -14.66
C VAL A 82 15.36 6.08 -16.09
N SER A 83 14.99 6.86 -17.10
CA SER A 83 15.52 6.64 -18.44
C SER A 83 17.04 6.79 -18.36
N PRO A 84 17.84 5.77 -18.72
CA PRO A 84 19.28 5.97 -18.85
C PRO A 84 19.47 7.12 -19.84
N ARG A 85 20.01 8.24 -19.37
CA ARG A 85 20.56 9.22 -20.30
C ARG A 85 21.85 8.59 -20.83
N THR A 86 21.78 8.04 -22.04
CA THR A 86 22.95 7.99 -22.92
C THR A 86 23.54 9.38 -23.07
#